data_AF-E2B9N2-F1
#
_entry.id   AF-E2B9N2-F1
#
_cell.length_a   1.000
_cell.length_b   1.000
_cell.length_c   1.000
_cell.angle_alpha   90.00
_cell.angle_beta   90.00
_cell.angle_gamma   90.00
#
_symmetry.space_group_name_H-M   'P 1'
#
loop_
_entity.id
_entity.type
_entity.pdbx_description
1 polymer ?
#
loop_
_entity_poly.entity_id
_entity_poly.type
_entity_poly.pdbx_seq_one_letter_code
_entity_poly.pdbx_strand_id
1 'polypeptide(L)'
;MPTSSCDFHQHDILYEGQATKIRDDTTNQRSDIPAINPSTVYSLITQDITFALTTTKSQQLCGYTILQVEHPKLFIVEVTKGDTVKPRGSIPVDILDIFAYVNSKFVYVEKHVRSQIINLYYNVMKQRCNLEQVLKNTLSLVSRHGEPVRV
;
A
#
# COMPACT_ATOMS: atom_id res chain seq x y z
N MET A 1 -22.27 -0.11 -5.59
CA MET A 1 -22.14 1.26 -6.11
C MET A 1 -23.53 1.78 -6.42
N PRO A 2 -23.88 3.00 -6.00
CA PRO A 2 -25.14 3.63 -6.41
C PRO A 2 -25.09 3.86 -7.92
N THR A 3 -26.06 3.31 -8.66
CA THR A 3 -26.03 3.26 -10.13
C THR A 3 -26.76 4.42 -10.82
N SER A 4 -27.70 5.10 -10.17
CA SER A 4 -28.44 6.20 -10.83
C SER A 4 -29.31 7.08 -9.94
N SER A 5 -29.57 6.71 -8.70
CA SER A 5 -30.27 7.57 -7.74
C SER A 5 -29.31 7.82 -6.60
N CYS A 6 -29.10 9.08 -6.22
CA CYS A 6 -28.29 9.46 -5.07
C CYS A 6 -29.01 9.17 -3.75
N ASP A 7 -29.58 7.97 -3.70
CA ASP A 7 -30.23 7.36 -2.58
C ASP A 7 -29.15 6.80 -1.64
N PHE A 8 -28.54 7.71 -0.90
CA PHE A 8 -27.63 7.38 0.18
C PHE A 8 -28.37 6.73 1.38
N HIS A 9 -29.69 6.55 1.33
CA HIS A 9 -30.43 5.89 2.42
C HIS A 9 -30.10 4.40 2.54
N GLN A 10 -29.71 3.76 1.43
CA GLN A 10 -29.33 2.34 1.37
C GLN A 10 -27.92 2.05 1.92
N HIS A 11 -27.19 3.11 2.30
CA HIS A 11 -25.82 3.01 2.80
C HIS A 11 -25.72 3.66 4.18
N ASP A 12 -24.87 3.09 5.02
CA ASP A 12 -24.60 3.59 6.37
C ASP A 12 -23.25 4.29 6.44
N ILE A 13 -23.18 5.29 7.32
CA ILE A 13 -21.96 6.07 7.55
C ILE A 13 -21.12 5.36 8.58
N LEU A 14 -20.04 4.74 8.13
CA LEU A 14 -19.04 4.10 9.00
C LEU A 14 -18.25 5.12 9.81
N TYR A 15 -17.86 6.22 9.17
CA TYR A 15 -17.14 7.32 9.80
C TYR A 15 -17.46 8.63 9.08
N GLU A 16 -17.63 9.70 9.86
CA GLU A 16 -17.78 11.07 9.40
C GLU A 16 -16.79 11.94 10.17
N GLY A 17 -15.96 12.69 9.44
CA GLY A 17 -14.93 13.54 10.04
C GLY A 17 -13.74 13.73 9.11
N GLN A 18 -12.68 14.31 9.66
CA GLN A 18 -11.44 14.50 8.91
C GLN A 18 -10.68 13.18 8.80
N ALA A 19 -10.05 12.96 7.65
CA ALA A 19 -9.16 11.85 7.38
C ALA A 19 -7.89 12.37 6.70
N THR A 20 -6.79 11.65 6.86
CA THR A 20 -5.50 11.98 6.24
C THR A 20 -5.46 11.44 4.81
N LYS A 21 -5.30 12.34 3.83
CA LYS A 21 -5.13 11.99 2.42
C LYS A 21 -3.64 11.94 2.08
N ILE A 22 -3.15 10.77 1.70
CA ILE A 22 -1.77 10.53 1.29
C ILE A 22 -1.77 10.33 -0.24
N ARG A 23 -1.01 11.15 -0.96
CA ARG A 23 -0.79 11.01 -2.40
C ARG A 23 0.68 10.68 -2.64
N ASP A 24 0.95 9.69 -3.48
CA ASP A 24 2.29 9.51 -4.02
C ASP A 24 2.60 10.67 -4.96
N ASP A 25 3.43 11.60 -4.48
CA ASP A 25 3.95 12.69 -5.29
C ASP A 25 5.21 12.20 -5.99
N THR A 26 5.06 11.72 -7.22
CA THR A 26 6.17 11.21 -8.05
C THR A 26 7.03 12.36 -8.61
N THR A 27 7.38 13.36 -7.81
CA THR A 27 8.23 14.49 -8.23
C THR A 27 9.71 14.11 -8.38
N ASN A 28 10.11 12.89 -7.98
CA ASN A 28 11.46 12.36 -8.15
C ASN A 28 11.61 11.26 -9.22
N GLN A 29 10.57 10.95 -10.00
CA GLN A 29 10.72 10.10 -11.18
C GLN A 29 11.06 10.97 -12.39
N ARG A 30 12.13 10.58 -13.09
CA ARG A 30 12.55 11.09 -14.40
C ARG A 30 11.30 11.36 -15.24
N SER A 31 11.17 12.57 -15.75
CA SER A 31 10.04 13.16 -16.49
C SER A 31 9.53 12.36 -17.71
N ASP A 32 10.10 11.19 -17.97
CA ASP A 32 9.93 10.41 -19.20
C ASP A 32 9.18 9.09 -18.95
N ILE A 33 8.75 8.81 -17.71
CA ILE A 33 7.97 7.61 -17.36
C ILE A 33 6.67 8.06 -16.66
N PRO A 34 5.49 7.97 -17.32
CA PRO A 34 4.23 8.27 -16.67
C PRO A 34 4.05 7.33 -15.47
N ALA A 35 3.83 7.89 -14.28
CA ALA A 35 3.44 7.10 -13.12
C ALA A 35 2.19 6.30 -13.48
N ILE A 36 2.34 4.98 -13.62
CA ILE A 36 1.25 4.07 -13.93
C ILE A 36 0.37 4.01 -12.67
N ASN A 37 -0.61 4.92 -12.62
CA ASN A 37 -1.64 5.12 -11.59
C ASN A 37 -1.13 5.72 -10.25
N PRO A 38 -1.20 7.05 -10.04
CA PRO A 38 -0.96 7.62 -8.72
C PRO A 38 -2.06 7.14 -7.76
N SER A 39 -1.70 6.21 -6.87
CA SER A 39 -2.64 5.72 -5.86
C SER A 39 -2.77 6.77 -4.76
N THR A 40 -4.02 7.13 -4.41
CA THR A 40 -4.29 7.98 -3.25
C THR A 40 -4.81 7.11 -2.12
N VAL A 41 -4.22 7.23 -0.93
CA VAL A 41 -4.61 6.47 0.26
C VAL A 41 -5.26 7.41 1.26
N TYR A 42 -6.42 7.04 1.78
CA TYR A 42 -7.09 7.74 2.87
C TYR A 42 -6.90 6.93 4.14
N SER A 43 -6.28 7.56 5.12
CA SER A 43 -5.98 6.97 6.42
C SER A 43 -6.74 7.70 7.53
N LEU A 44 -7.26 6.93 8.48
CA LEU A 44 -7.91 7.42 9.68
C LEU A 44 -7.38 6.62 10.86
N ILE A 45 -6.96 7.32 11.90
CA ILE A 45 -6.54 6.73 13.17
C ILE A 45 -7.24 7.51 14.29
N THR A 46 -8.17 6.87 14.98
CA THR A 46 -8.82 7.38 16.20
C THR A 46 -8.63 6.37 17.34
N GLN A 47 -9.13 6.69 18.54
CA GLN A 47 -9.03 5.78 19.70
C GLN A 47 -9.76 4.44 19.45
N ASP A 48 -10.87 4.48 18.72
CA ASP A 48 -11.77 3.33 18.54
C ASP A 48 -11.66 2.68 17.16
N ILE A 49 -11.14 3.40 16.15
CA ILE A 49 -11.23 3.01 14.75
C ILE A 49 -9.93 3.34 14.01
N THR A 50 -9.45 2.38 13.21
CA THR A 50 -8.32 2.60 12.30
C THR A 50 -8.67 2.07 10.91
N PHE A 51 -8.56 2.92 9.88
CA PHE A 51 -8.80 2.55 8.48
C PHE A 51 -7.69 3.08 7.57
N ALA A 52 -7.35 2.31 6.54
CA ALA A 52 -6.44 2.74 5.47
C ALA A 52 -6.96 2.23 4.11
N LEU A 53 -7.65 3.10 3.38
CA LEU A 53 -8.33 2.77 2.13
C LEU A 53 -7.59 3.34 0.93
N THR A 54 -7.23 2.50 -0.03
CA THR A 54 -6.65 2.93 -1.31
C THR A 54 -7.78 3.24 -2.29
N THR A 55 -7.74 4.39 -2.95
CA THR A 55 -8.71 4.72 -4.00
C THR A 55 -8.31 4.07 -5.31
N THR A 56 -9.26 3.41 -5.97
CA THR A 56 -9.09 2.80 -7.28
C THR A 56 -9.65 3.67 -8.40
N LYS A 57 -10.82 4.27 -8.20
CA LYS A 57 -11.51 5.13 -9.17
C LYS A 57 -12.22 6.29 -8.47
N SER A 58 -12.47 7.36 -9.23
CA SER A 58 -13.27 8.49 -8.79
C SER A 58 -14.44 8.70 -9.75
N GLN A 59 -15.62 8.99 -9.22
CA GLN A 59 -16.83 9.26 -9.97
C GLN A 59 -17.59 10.41 -9.30
N GLN A 60 -18.10 11.33 -10.12
CA GLN A 60 -18.98 12.41 -9.67
C GLN A 60 -20.44 11.94 -9.71
N LEU A 61 -21.15 12.03 -8.59
CA LEU A 61 -22.58 11.69 -8.49
C LEU A 61 -23.30 12.70 -7.59
N CYS A 62 -24.34 13.35 -8.12
CA CYS A 62 -25.14 14.39 -7.46
C CYS A 62 -24.34 15.49 -6.75
N GLY A 63 -23.26 15.96 -7.39
CA GLY A 63 -22.42 17.03 -6.84
C GLY A 63 -21.40 16.55 -5.80
N TYR A 64 -21.38 15.26 -5.48
CA TYR A 64 -20.38 14.66 -4.60
C TYR A 64 -19.33 13.89 -5.38
N THR A 65 -18.08 13.98 -4.94
CA THR A 65 -16.99 13.13 -5.41
C THR A 65 -17.02 11.81 -4.65
N ILE A 66 -17.41 10.74 -5.34
CA ILE A 66 -17.42 9.38 -4.80
C ILE A 66 -16.14 8.67 -5.24
N LEU A 67 -15.38 8.19 -4.26
CA LEU A 67 -14.13 7.48 -4.47
C LEU A 67 -14.36 5.98 -4.20
N GLN A 68 -14.13 5.18 -5.22
CA GLN A 68 -14.12 3.73 -5.11
C GLN A 68 -12.84 3.30 -4.42
N VAL A 69 -12.97 2.36 -3.49
CA VAL A 69 -11.84 1.73 -2.83
C VAL A 69 -11.74 0.27 -3.25
N GLU A 70 -10.73 -0.43 -2.75
CA GLU A 70 -10.50 -1.85 -3.07
C GLU A 70 -11.69 -2.75 -2.68
N HIS A 71 -12.39 -2.42 -1.59
CA HIS A 71 -13.53 -3.20 -1.13
C HIS A 71 -14.83 -2.81 -1.87
N PRO A 72 -15.58 -3.76 -2.47
CA PRO A 72 -16.74 -3.46 -3.31
C PRO A 72 -17.94 -2.87 -2.55
N LYS A 73 -17.99 -3.06 -1.22
CA LYS A 73 -19.05 -2.51 -0.34
C LYS A 73 -18.65 -1.20 0.35
N LEU A 74 -17.42 -0.73 0.18
CA LEU A 74 -16.96 0.53 0.77
C LEU A 74 -16.72 1.56 -0.34
N PHE A 75 -16.93 2.82 0.00
CA PHE A 75 -16.58 3.96 -0.82
C PHE A 75 -16.43 5.19 0.09
N ILE A 76 -15.68 6.17 -0.39
CA ILE A 76 -15.47 7.44 0.32
C ILE A 76 -16.24 8.52 -0.43
N VAL A 77 -16.90 9.40 0.31
CA VAL A 77 -17.54 10.59 -0.25
C VAL A 77 -16.77 11.80 0.25
N GLU A 78 -16.19 12.57 -0.68
CA GLU A 78 -15.60 13.87 -0.30
C GLU A 78 -16.71 14.91 -0.20
N VAL A 79 -16.87 15.46 1.00
CA VAL A 79 -17.82 16.54 1.30
C VAL A 79 -17.09 17.86 1.45
N THR A 80 -17.71 18.95 1.02
CA THR A 80 -17.18 20.29 1.27
C THR A 80 -17.64 20.80 2.63
N LYS A 81 -16.92 21.78 3.22
CA LYS A 81 -17.26 22.31 4.55
C LYS A 81 -18.70 22.84 4.57
N GLY A 82 -19.59 22.16 5.29
CA GLY A 82 -20.99 22.55 5.47
C GLY A 82 -22.00 21.55 4.91
N ASP A 83 -21.57 20.62 4.06
CA ASP A 83 -22.44 19.60 3.49
C ASP A 83 -22.50 18.37 4.40
N THR A 84 -23.69 18.01 4.84
CA THR A 84 -23.96 16.74 5.55
C THR A 84 -24.71 15.80 4.63
N VAL A 85 -24.12 14.64 4.32
CA VAL A 85 -24.69 13.68 3.34
C VAL A 85 -25.90 12.94 3.94
N LYS A 86 -25.90 12.70 5.26
CA LYS A 86 -27.00 12.11 6.05
C LYS A 86 -26.64 12.20 7.55
N PRO A 87 -27.59 12.37 8.48
CA PRO A 87 -27.30 12.21 9.92
C PRO A 87 -26.92 10.75 10.23
N ARG A 88 -25.89 10.56 11.07
CA ARG A 88 -25.38 9.23 11.46
C ARG A 88 -26.49 8.38 12.10
N GLY A 89 -26.79 7.23 11.49
CA GLY A 89 -27.67 6.20 12.06
C GLY A 89 -26.89 5.18 12.91
N SER A 90 -27.61 4.41 13.73
CA SER A 90 -27.03 3.28 14.47
C SER A 90 -26.70 2.14 13.50
N ILE A 91 -25.42 1.84 13.33
CA ILE A 91 -24.96 0.78 12.43
C ILE A 91 -25.13 -0.58 13.16
N PRO A 92 -25.86 -1.55 12.58
CA PRO A 92 -25.94 -2.89 13.15
C PRO A 92 -24.57 -3.59 13.13
N VAL A 93 -24.27 -4.31 14.22
CA VAL A 93 -22.98 -4.96 14.53
C VAL A 93 -22.55 -5.99 13.47
N ASP A 94 -23.43 -6.40 12.56
CA ASP A 94 -23.16 -7.34 11.47
C ASP A 94 -22.20 -6.78 10.38
N ILE A 95 -21.86 -5.48 10.43
CA ILE A 95 -20.74 -4.87 9.69
C ILE A 95 -19.37 -5.20 10.34
N LEU A 96 -19.33 -6.12 11.31
CA LEU A 96 -18.10 -6.72 11.88
C LEU A 96 -17.21 -7.42 10.83
N ASP A 97 -17.74 -7.70 9.64
CA ASP A 97 -16.95 -8.19 8.50
C ASP A 97 -15.96 -7.13 7.98
N ILE A 98 -16.02 -5.89 8.50
CA ILE A 98 -15.02 -4.86 8.25
C ILE A 98 -13.67 -5.15 8.92
N PHE A 99 -13.66 -5.95 10.00
CA PHE A 99 -12.41 -6.52 10.54
C PHE A 99 -11.85 -7.62 9.62
N ALA A 100 -12.67 -8.29 8.81
CA ALA A 100 -12.17 -9.22 7.80
C ALA A 100 -11.49 -8.50 6.63
N TYR A 101 -11.84 -7.25 6.34
CA TYR A 101 -11.12 -6.42 5.37
C TYR A 101 -9.69 -6.06 5.83
N VAL A 102 -9.40 -6.09 7.13
CA VAL A 102 -8.03 -5.97 7.66
C VAL A 102 -7.15 -7.15 7.20
N ASN A 103 -7.75 -8.34 6.98
CA ASN A 103 -7.01 -9.54 6.60
C ASN A 103 -6.42 -9.46 5.18
N SER A 104 -7.08 -8.82 4.22
CA SER A 104 -6.63 -8.86 2.82
C SER A 104 -5.46 -7.92 2.53
N LYS A 105 -5.41 -6.74 3.16
CA LYS A 105 -4.30 -5.78 2.99
C LYS A 105 -3.07 -6.16 3.80
N PHE A 106 -3.25 -6.71 5.02
CA PHE A 106 -2.15 -7.28 5.80
C PHE A 106 -1.49 -8.45 5.06
N VAL A 107 -2.26 -9.36 4.48
CA VAL A 107 -1.73 -10.47 3.66
C VAL A 107 -0.97 -9.97 2.44
N TYR A 108 -1.37 -8.86 1.82
CA TYR A 108 -0.63 -8.29 0.69
C TYR A 108 0.71 -7.67 1.12
N VAL A 109 0.72 -6.90 2.21
CA VAL A 109 1.95 -6.35 2.79
C VAL A 109 2.90 -7.47 3.24
N GLU A 110 2.38 -8.50 3.91
CA GLU A 110 3.15 -9.69 4.29
C GLU A 110 3.78 -10.37 3.07
N LYS A 111 3.00 -10.61 2.01
CA LYS A 111 3.50 -11.22 0.78
C LYS A 111 4.59 -10.39 0.11
N HIS A 112 4.43 -9.06 0.06
CA HIS A 112 5.43 -8.17 -0.51
C HIS A 112 6.73 -8.18 0.32
N VAL A 113 6.64 -7.98 1.64
CA VAL A 113 7.78 -8.00 2.55
C VAL A 113 8.51 -9.35 2.49
N ARG A 114 7.77 -10.46 2.45
CA ARG A 114 8.34 -11.81 2.28
C ARG A 114 9.14 -11.94 0.98
N SER A 115 8.60 -11.43 -0.13
CA SER A 115 9.29 -11.44 -1.43
C SER A 115 10.59 -10.62 -1.37
N GLN A 116 10.56 -9.45 -0.75
CA GLN A 116 11.74 -8.59 -0.60
C GLN A 116 12.83 -9.23 0.26
N ILE A 117 12.45 -9.89 1.36
CA ILE A 117 13.40 -10.62 2.22
C ILE A 117 14.05 -11.78 1.46
N ILE A 118 13.26 -12.54 0.69
CA ILE A 118 13.78 -13.66 -0.11
C ILE A 118 14.76 -13.16 -1.18
N ASN A 119 14.41 -12.09 -1.90
CA ASN A 119 15.31 -11.49 -2.90
C ASN A 119 16.61 -10.98 -2.27
N LEU A 120 16.53 -10.32 -1.12
CA LEU A 120 17.70 -9.86 -0.38
C LEU A 120 18.60 -11.04 0.03
N TYR A 121 18.02 -12.13 0.55
CA TYR A 121 18.76 -13.34 0.90
C TYR A 121 19.55 -13.90 -0.29
N TYR A 122 18.92 -14.04 -1.46
CA TYR A 122 19.60 -14.51 -2.67
C TYR A 122 20.72 -13.57 -3.13
N ASN A 123 20.51 -12.25 -3.05
CA ASN A 123 21.52 -11.27 -3.41
C ASN A 123 22.76 -11.35 -2.50
N VAL A 124 22.55 -11.45 -1.19
CA VAL A 124 23.65 -11.58 -0.21
C VAL A 124 24.42 -12.89 -0.44
N MET A 125 23.71 -14.00 -0.67
CA MET A 125 24.36 -15.28 -0.96
C MET A 125 25.16 -15.24 -2.27
N LYS A 126 24.62 -14.61 -3.31
CA LYS A 126 25.33 -14.44 -4.58
C LYS A 126 26.59 -13.58 -4.42
N GLN A 127 26.51 -12.49 -3.63
CA GLN A 127 27.67 -11.67 -3.31
C GLN A 127 28.74 -12.46 -2.55
N ARG A 128 28.34 -13.28 -1.57
CA ARG A 128 29.27 -14.17 -0.86
C ARG A 128 29.96 -15.15 -1.82
N CYS A 129 29.21 -15.81 -2.69
CA CYS A 129 29.79 -16.74 -3.68
C CYS A 129 30.80 -16.06 -4.60
N ASN A 130 30.48 -14.85 -5.09
CA ASN A 130 31.39 -14.08 -5.94
C ASN A 130 32.69 -13.73 -5.18
N LEU A 131 32.57 -13.31 -3.93
CA LEU A 131 33.74 -13.01 -3.08
C LEU A 131 34.59 -14.27 -2.82
N GLU A 132 33.98 -15.41 -2.54
CA GLU A 132 34.71 -16.68 -2.38
C GLU A 132 35.46 -17.07 -3.66
N GLN A 133 34.87 -16.83 -4.83
CA GLN A 133 35.51 -17.12 -6.11
C GLN A 133 36.71 -16.18 -6.37
N VAL A 134 36.56 -14.89 -6.07
CA VAL A 134 37.68 -13.93 -6.13
C VAL A 134 38.79 -14.34 -5.17
N LEU A 135 38.47 -14.67 -3.92
CA LEU A 135 39.46 -15.08 -2.92
C LEU A 135 40.21 -16.34 -3.34
N LYS A 136 39.51 -17.37 -3.85
CA LYS A 136 40.13 -18.59 -4.40
C LYS A 136 41.06 -18.28 -5.56
N ASN A 137 40.66 -17.40 -6.47
CA ASN A 137 41.48 -16.99 -7.60
C ASN A 137 42.75 -16.25 -7.11
N THR A 138 42.63 -15.30 -6.19
CA THR A 138 43.78 -14.58 -5.62
C THR A 138 44.75 -15.51 -4.88
N LEU A 139 44.24 -16.42 -4.04
CA LEU A 139 45.07 -17.40 -3.34
C LEU A 139 45.80 -18.33 -4.30
N SER A 140 45.15 -18.74 -5.40
CA SER A 140 45.78 -19.58 -6.42
C SER A 140 46.93 -18.85 -7.15
N LEU A 141 46.81 -17.52 -7.35
CA LEU A 141 47.88 -16.69 -7.91
C LEU A 141 49.05 -16.53 -6.94
N VAL A 142 48.77 -16.27 -5.65
CA VAL A 142 49.80 -16.16 -4.60
C VAL A 142 50.52 -17.49 -4.42
N SER A 143 49.83 -18.63 -4.45
CA SER A 143 50.47 -19.95 -4.36
C SER A 143 51.37 -20.29 -5.56
N ARG A 144 51.13 -19.68 -6.74
CA ARG A 144 51.96 -19.87 -7.94
C ARG A 144 53.14 -18.90 -8.02
N HIS A 145 53.06 -17.75 -7.36
CA HIS A 145 54.13 -16.74 -7.32
C HIS A 145 54.84 -16.63 -5.96
N GLY A 146 54.51 -17.48 -4.99
CA GLY A 146 55.20 -17.55 -3.70
C GLY A 146 56.57 -18.21 -3.85
N GLU A 147 57.60 -17.41 -4.08
CA GLU A 147 58.99 -17.79 -3.83
C GLU A 147 59.15 -18.24 -2.36
N PRO A 148 59.86 -19.34 -2.08
CA PRO A 148 60.15 -19.73 -0.70
C PRO A 148 61.21 -18.78 -0.14
N VAL A 149 60.79 -17.88 0.76
CA VAL A 149 61.72 -17.16 1.63
C VAL A 149 62.36 -18.18 2.56
N ARG A 150 63.60 -18.53 2.24
CA ARG A 150 64.46 -19.41 3.04
C ARG A 150 64.95 -18.59 4.23
N VAL A 151 64.56 -19.02 5.44
CA VAL A 151 65.08 -18.53 6.73
C VAL A 151 66.55 -18.88 6.86
#